data_AF-A0A7W9EY56-F1
#
_entry.id   AF-A0A7W9EY56-F1
#
_cell.length_a   1.000
_cell.length_b   1.000
_cell.length_c   1.000
_cell.angle_alpha   90.00
_cell.angle_beta   90.00
_cell.angle_gamma   90.00
#
_symmetry.space_group_name_H-M   'P 1'
#
loop_
_entity.id
_entity.type
_entity.pdbx_description
1 polymer ?
#
loop_
_entity_poly.entity_id
_entity_poly.type
_entity_poly.pdbx_seq_one_letter_code
_entity_poly.pdbx_strand_id
1 'polypeptide(L)'
;MRNAVLLFAFLGMAACELPPPDPALTADRCEERARAAQGPTGEISFGANSNEGNFAEASVGVSSDYLRGADPVLVYERCVFQRTGELPIRPPVLRN
;
A
#
# COMPACT_ATOMS: atom_id res chain seq x y z
N MET A 1 -19.42 -36.72 -22.48
CA MET A 1 -19.23 -35.49 -23.29
C MET A 1 -19.65 -34.22 -22.54
N ARG A 2 -20.84 -34.17 -21.90
CA ARG A 2 -21.30 -32.99 -21.14
C ARG A 2 -20.43 -32.63 -19.91
N ASN A 3 -19.85 -33.62 -19.24
CA ASN A 3 -18.98 -33.38 -18.06
C ASN A 3 -17.55 -32.91 -18.42
N ALA A 4 -17.07 -33.19 -19.64
CA ALA A 4 -15.74 -32.76 -20.07
C ALA A 4 -15.70 -31.26 -20.40
N VAL A 5 -16.81 -30.71 -20.89
CA VAL A 5 -16.97 -29.27 -21.17
C VAL A 5 -16.94 -28.44 -19.89
N LEU A 6 -17.52 -28.96 -18.80
CA LEU A 6 -17.52 -28.28 -17.50
C LEU A 6 -16.12 -28.20 -16.86
N LEU A 7 -15.29 -29.24 -17.03
CA LEU A 7 -13.91 -29.24 -16.56
C LEU A 7 -13.00 -28.29 -17.35
N PHE A 8 -13.21 -28.16 -18.65
CA PHE A 8 -12.42 -27.26 -19.50
C PHE A 8 -12.76 -25.77 -19.27
N ALA A 9 -14.03 -25.47 -18.94
CA ALA A 9 -14.48 -24.11 -18.62
C ALA A 9 -13.88 -23.57 -17.32
N PHE A 10 -13.62 -24.42 -16.32
CA PHE A 10 -12.97 -24.02 -15.07
C PHE A 10 -11.47 -23.77 -15.22
N LEU A 11 -10.78 -24.46 -16.15
CA LEU A 11 -9.35 -24.25 -16.38
C LEU A 11 -9.02 -22.93 -17.10
N GLY A 12 -9.94 -22.40 -17.90
CA GLY A 12 -9.72 -21.16 -18.66
C GLY A 12 -9.67 -19.87 -17.82
N MET A 13 -10.17 -19.89 -16.59
CA MET A 13 -10.18 -18.72 -15.70
C MET A 13 -8.92 -18.54 -14.85
N ALA A 14 -7.97 -19.49 -14.89
CA ALA A 14 -6.73 -19.40 -14.13
C ALA A 14 -5.63 -18.59 -14.85
N ALA A 15 -5.85 -18.17 -16.10
CA ALA A 15 -4.84 -17.50 -16.93
C ALA A 15 -4.83 -15.96 -16.81
N CYS A 16 -5.50 -15.37 -15.81
CA CYS A 16 -5.26 -13.98 -15.44
C CYS A 16 -3.94 -13.89 -14.68
N GLU A 17 -2.81 -13.97 -15.39
CA GLU A 17 -1.51 -13.58 -14.85
C GLU A 17 -1.54 -12.06 -14.61
N LEU A 18 -1.64 -11.64 -13.35
CA LEU A 18 -1.41 -10.24 -13.02
C LEU A 18 0.03 -9.91 -13.41
N PRO A 19 0.27 -8.79 -14.14
CA PRO A 19 1.62 -8.36 -14.43
C PRO A 19 2.39 -8.17 -13.11
N PRO A 20 3.72 -8.45 -13.10
CA PRO A 20 4.52 -8.25 -11.91
C PRO A 20 4.37 -6.80 -11.42
N PRO A 21 4.35 -6.58 -10.09
CA PRO A 21 4.18 -5.25 -9.54
C PRO A 21 5.31 -4.34 -10.01
N ASP A 22 4.97 -3.14 -10.48
CA ASP A 22 5.95 -2.13 -10.84
C ASP A 22 6.89 -1.84 -9.63
N PRO A 23 8.21 -2.06 -9.77
CA PRO A 23 9.17 -1.84 -8.69
C PRO A 23 9.16 -0.40 -8.18
N ALA A 24 8.98 0.60 -9.06
CA ALA A 24 8.99 2.01 -8.67
C ALA A 24 7.74 2.36 -7.86
N LEU A 25 6.56 1.98 -8.36
CA LEU A 25 5.30 2.15 -7.63
C LEU A 25 5.30 1.41 -6.28
N THR A 26 5.93 0.23 -6.23
CA THR A 26 6.04 -0.54 -4.99
C THR A 26 6.95 0.16 -4.00
N ALA A 27 8.10 0.67 -4.44
CA ALA A 27 8.99 1.48 -3.63
C ALA A 27 8.27 2.71 -3.07
N ASP A 28 7.52 3.46 -3.87
CA ASP A 28 6.80 4.66 -3.41
C ASP A 28 5.80 4.33 -2.29
N ARG A 29 4.98 3.30 -2.49
CA ARG A 29 4.01 2.86 -1.48
C ARG A 29 4.67 2.33 -0.20
N CYS A 30 5.80 1.64 -0.32
CA CYS A 30 6.53 1.16 0.85
C CYS A 30 7.26 2.30 1.59
N GLU A 31 7.68 3.33 0.87
CA GLU A 31 8.27 4.53 1.43
C GLU A 31 7.23 5.30 2.27
N GLU A 32 5.99 5.43 1.80
CA GLU A 32 4.90 6.01 2.59
C GLU A 32 4.68 5.27 3.92
N ARG A 33 4.73 3.93 3.90
CA ARG A 33 4.64 3.11 5.11
C ARG A 33 5.81 3.39 6.06
N ALA A 34 7.03 3.49 5.53
CA ALA A 34 8.21 3.84 6.32
C ALA A 34 8.13 5.27 6.90
N ARG A 35 7.56 6.22 6.15
CA ARG A 35 7.24 7.57 6.64
C ARG A 35 6.24 7.54 7.80
N ALA A 36 5.21 6.69 7.73
CA ALA A 36 4.26 6.50 8.81
C ALA A 36 4.83 5.75 10.03
N ALA A 37 5.98 5.08 9.91
CA ALA A 37 6.68 4.46 11.05
C ALA A 37 7.50 5.46 11.87
N GLN A 38 7.84 6.63 11.31
CA GLN A 38 8.60 7.68 12.01
C GLN A 38 7.75 8.49 12.99
N GLY A 39 6.44 8.57 12.76
CA GLY A 39 5.56 9.40 13.56
C GLY A 39 4.09 9.29 13.15
N PRO A 40 3.18 9.88 13.94
CA PRO A 40 1.78 10.00 13.55
C PRO A 40 1.63 10.76 12.23
N THR A 41 0.73 10.31 11.38
CA THR A 41 0.32 11.01 10.17
C THR A 41 -0.85 11.92 10.48
N GLY A 42 -0.96 13.04 9.79
CA GLY A 42 -2.08 13.97 9.91
C GLY A 42 -2.57 14.38 8.53
N GLU A 43 -3.88 14.49 8.39
CA GLU A 43 -4.54 15.01 7.20
C GLU A 43 -5.61 16.02 7.64
N ILE A 44 -5.68 17.14 6.94
CA ILE A 44 -6.70 18.16 7.16
C ILE A 44 -7.38 18.41 5.82
N SER A 45 -8.69 18.22 5.81
CA SER A 45 -9.54 18.36 4.64
C SER A 45 -10.51 19.51 4.86
N PHE A 46 -10.65 20.36 3.84
CA PHE A 46 -11.62 21.46 3.83
C PHE A 46 -12.57 21.25 2.65
N GLY A 47 -13.86 21.44 2.89
CA GLY A 47 -14.86 21.25 1.86
C GLY A 47 -16.04 22.20 2.02
N ALA A 48 -16.90 22.22 1.01
CA ALA A 48 -18.17 22.93 1.06
C ALA A 48 -19.23 22.08 0.35
N ASN A 49 -20.43 22.00 0.93
CA ASN A 49 -21.56 21.33 0.31
C ASN A 49 -22.85 22.16 0.46
N SER A 50 -23.86 21.89 -0.37
CA SER A 50 -25.11 22.66 -0.41
C SER A 50 -26.05 22.44 0.78
N ASN A 51 -25.82 21.39 1.57
CA ASN A 51 -26.70 21.01 2.68
C ASN A 51 -26.20 21.56 4.03
N GLU A 52 -24.89 21.58 4.22
CA GLU A 52 -24.23 21.86 5.50
C GLU A 52 -23.33 23.10 5.43
N GLY A 53 -23.08 23.63 4.22
CA GLY A 53 -22.18 24.76 4.00
C GLY A 53 -20.71 24.34 4.03
N ASN A 54 -19.84 25.20 4.56
CA ASN A 54 -18.40 24.94 4.67
C ASN A 54 -18.12 23.99 5.84
N PHE A 55 -17.23 23.02 5.64
CA PHE A 55 -16.78 22.08 6.67
C PHE A 55 -15.27 21.87 6.64
N ALA A 56 -14.73 21.46 7.78
CA ALA A 56 -13.33 21.07 7.94
C ALA A 56 -13.26 19.75 8.71
N GLU A 57 -12.41 18.85 8.26
CA GLU A 57 -12.17 17.54 8.86
C GLU A 57 -10.68 17.38 9.13
N ALA A 58 -10.32 16.81 10.27
CA ALA A 58 -8.95 16.48 10.62
C ALA A 58 -8.87 15.00 11.02
N SER A 59 -7.93 14.27 10.43
CA SER A 59 -7.67 12.88 10.75
C SER A 59 -6.22 12.71 11.23
N VAL A 60 -6.04 11.81 12.20
CA VAL A 60 -4.73 11.42 12.72
C VAL A 60 -4.57 9.92 12.56
N GLY A 61 -3.53 9.51 11.85
CA GLY A 61 -3.17 8.11 11.67
C GLY A 61 -1.99 7.73 12.56
N VAL A 62 -2.09 6.59 13.23
CA VAL A 62 -0.99 6.03 14.02
C VAL A 62 -0.70 4.62 13.49
N SER A 63 0.50 4.42 12.95
CA SER A 63 0.89 3.11 12.42
C SER A 63 1.27 2.16 13.56
N SER A 64 1.01 0.86 13.39
CA SER A 64 1.47 -0.14 14.36
C SER A 64 3.00 -0.27 14.40
N ASP A 65 3.69 0.09 13.30
CA ASP A 65 5.15 0.14 13.24
C ASP A 65 5.69 1.28 14.12
N TYR A 66 5.04 2.44 14.10
CA TYR A 66 5.38 3.55 15.00
C TYR A 66 5.16 3.17 16.47
N LEU A 67 4.01 2.56 16.80
CA LEU A 67 3.73 2.12 18.18
C LEU A 67 4.75 1.09 18.69
N ARG A 68 5.29 0.26 17.79
CA ARG A 68 6.32 -0.73 18.10
C ARG A 68 7.73 -0.16 18.09
N GLY A 69 7.93 1.11 17.75
CA GLY A 69 9.25 1.71 17.57
C GLY A 69 10.08 0.99 16.50
N ALA A 70 9.44 0.51 15.44
CA ALA A 70 10.12 -0.20 14.37
C ALA A 70 11.02 0.74 13.56
N ASP A 71 12.22 0.27 13.21
CA ASP A 71 13.11 1.00 12.30
C ASP A 71 12.44 1.24 10.94
N PRO A 72 12.26 2.51 10.51
CA PRO A 72 11.65 2.85 9.22
C PRO A 72 12.34 2.21 8.01
N VAL A 73 13.66 2.09 8.03
CA VAL A 73 14.44 1.47 6.94
C VAL A 73 14.08 -0.01 6.84
N LEU A 74 14.03 -0.70 7.97
CA LEU A 74 13.69 -2.11 8.02
C LEU A 74 12.19 -2.36 7.71
N VAL A 75 11.30 -1.40 7.98
CA VAL A 75 9.89 -1.44 7.56
C VAL A 75 9.77 -1.33 6.04
N TYR A 76 10.55 -0.44 5.43
CA TYR A 76 10.61 -0.27 3.98
C TYR A 76 11.08 -1.55 3.28
N GLU A 77 12.22 -2.09 3.68
CA GLU A 77 12.80 -3.31 3.10
C GLU A 77 11.83 -4.50 3.19
N ARG A 78 11.23 -4.70 4.38
CA ARG A 78 10.23 -5.76 4.57
C ARG A 78 9.02 -5.58 3.67
N CYS A 79 8.53 -4.36 3.50
CA CYS A 79 7.39 -4.08 2.63
C CYS A 79 7.70 -4.40 1.15
N VAL A 80 8.88 -4.00 0.66
CA VAL A 80 9.27 -4.26 -0.74
C VAL A 80 9.46 -5.76 -0.96
N PHE A 81 10.18 -6.42 -0.07
CA PHE A 81 10.42 -7.85 -0.15
C PHE A 81 9.11 -8.66 -0.11
N GLN A 82 8.17 -8.30 0.76
CA GLN A 82 6.87 -8.99 0.84
C GLN A 82 6.01 -8.82 -0.42
N ARG A 83 6.18 -7.73 -1.16
CA ARG A 83 5.40 -7.44 -2.38
C ARG A 83 6.02 -7.96 -3.65
N THR A 84 7.35 -7.93 -3.73
CA THR A 84 8.09 -8.22 -4.97
C THR A 84 8.93 -9.49 -4.89
N GLY A 85 9.29 -9.95 -3.68
CA GLY A 85 10.28 -11.00 -3.47
C GLY A 85 11.73 -10.53 -3.67
N GLU A 86 11.94 -9.26 -4.01
CA GLU A 86 13.24 -8.68 -4.32
C GLU A 86 13.63 -7.60 -3.29
N LEU A 87 14.91 -7.23 -3.28
CA LEU A 87 15.40 -6.11 -2.48
C LEU A 87 15.03 -4.77 -3.13
N PRO A 88 14.93 -3.68 -2.34
CA PRO A 88 14.59 -2.38 -2.89
C PRO A 88 15.60 -1.86 -3.91
N ILE A 89 15.08 -1.22 -4.97
CA ILE A 89 15.89 -0.60 -6.03
C ILE A 89 16.57 0.70 -5.59
N ARG A 90 16.13 1.30 -4.47
CA ARG A 90 16.62 2.56 -3.92
C ARG A 90 16.38 2.64 -2.41
N PRO A 91 17.16 3.42 -1.64
CA PRO A 91 16.84 3.70 -0.24
C PRO A 91 15.55 4.52 -0.10
N PRO A 92 14.84 4.43 1.04
CA PRO A 92 13.64 5.21 1.27
C PRO A 92 13.98 6.67 1.56
N VAL A 93 13.18 7.61 1.03
CA VAL A 93 13.24 9.02 1.42
C VAL A 93 12.36 9.23 2.66
N LEU A 94 13.00 9.53 3.78
CA LEU A 94 12.36 9.69 5.10
C LEU A 94 12.09 11.18 5.42
N ARG A 95 11.34 11.46 6.48
CA ARG A 95 11.07 12.83 6.93
C ARG A 95 12.29 13.28 7.77
N ASN A 96 12.99 14.32 7.32
CA ASN A 96 14.12 14.89 8.06
C ASN A 96 13.68 15.58 9.35
#